data_AF-A0A1G1V9F2-F1
#
_entry.id   AF-A0A1G1V9F2-F1
#
_cell.length_a   1.000
_cell.length_b   1.000
_cell.length_c   1.000
_cell.angle_alpha   90.00
_cell.angle_beta   90.00
_cell.angle_gamma   90.00
#
_symmetry.space_group_name_H-M   'P 1'
#
loop_
_entity.id
_entity.type
_entity.pdbx_description
1 polymer ?
#
loop_
_entity_poly.entity_id
_entity_poly.type
_entity_poly.pdbx_seq_one_letter_code
_entity_poly.pdbx_strand_id
1 'polypeptide(L)'
;MATINISLPDPLYKEVKKLVARGGYTSISELIRDALRKKLDGSKITVNGFTEEIEKEVLWSEAGPDVSDVWKSEKDIRNYFKNLRAKRAKQKKEVLT
;
A
#
# COMPACT_ATOMS: atom_id res chain seq x y z
N MET A 1 3.48 10.33 -26.44
CA MET A 1 4.10 9.01 -26.20
C MET A 1 5.35 8.94 -27.08
N ALA A 2 6.47 8.49 -26.55
CA ALA A 2 7.69 8.28 -27.34
C ALA A 2 7.85 6.78 -27.64
N THR A 3 8.23 6.44 -28.87
CA THR A 3 8.52 5.05 -29.25
C THR A 3 9.99 4.80 -29.10
N ILE A 4 10.33 3.72 -28.39
CA ILE A 4 11.71 3.26 -28.22
C ILE A 4 11.82 1.85 -28.78
N ASN A 5 12.90 1.60 -29.53
CA ASN A 5 13.25 0.26 -29.99
C ASN A 5 14.30 -0.31 -29.04
N ILE A 6 14.03 -1.48 -28.48
CA ILE A 6 14.92 -2.16 -27.54
C ILE A 6 15.14 -3.61 -27.98
N SER A 7 16.37 -4.08 -27.84
CA SER A 7 16.72 -5.48 -28.06
C SER A 7 16.79 -6.21 -26.72
N LEU A 8 16.19 -7.38 -26.65
CA LEU A 8 16.21 -8.25 -25.47
C LEU A 8 16.85 -9.59 -25.84
N PRO A 9 17.60 -10.23 -24.92
CA PRO A 9 18.01 -11.61 -25.10
C PRO A 9 16.81 -12.54 -25.30
N ASP A 10 16.92 -13.51 -26.20
CA ASP A 10 15.83 -14.45 -26.50
C ASP A 10 15.21 -15.13 -25.27
N PRO A 11 15.98 -15.57 -24.25
CA PRO A 11 15.39 -16.16 -23.06
C PRO A 11 14.51 -15.17 -22.30
N LEU A 12 14.94 -13.92 -22.20
CA LEU A 12 14.20 -12.87 -21.49
C LEU A 12 12.92 -12.51 -22.23
N TYR A 13 12.98 -12.40 -23.56
CA TYR A 13 11.80 -12.12 -24.38
C TYR A 13 10.73 -13.20 -24.25
N LYS A 14 11.13 -14.48 -24.18
CA LYS A 14 10.22 -15.61 -23.95
C LYS A 14 9.50 -15.50 -22.60
N GLU A 15 10.21 -15.15 -21.54
CA GLU A 15 9.59 -14.98 -20.21
C GLU A 15 8.65 -13.77 -20.16
N VAL A 16 9.04 -12.66 -20.78
CA VAL A 16 8.18 -11.47 -20.92
C VAL A 16 6.87 -11.81 -21.62
N LYS A 17 6.92 -12.60 -22.71
CA LYS A 17 5.70 -13.06 -23.40
C LYS A 17 4.81 -13.92 -22.51
N LYS A 18 5.38 -14.82 -21.71
CA LYS A 18 4.60 -15.64 -20.76
C LYS A 18 3.90 -14.78 -19.72
N LEU A 19 4.56 -13.75 -19.19
CA LEU A 19 3.98 -12.82 -18.21
C LEU A 19 2.77 -12.07 -18.78
N VAL A 20 2.87 -11.58 -20.01
CA VAL A 20 1.75 -10.93 -20.71
C VAL A 20 0.62 -11.95 -20.95
N ALA A 21 0.95 -13.16 -21.42
CA ALA A 21 -0.05 -14.20 -21.69
C ALA A 21 -0.80 -14.69 -20.44
N ARG A 22 -0.18 -14.62 -19.25
CA ARG A 22 -0.80 -14.98 -17.98
C ARG A 22 -1.73 -13.90 -17.41
N GLY A 23 -1.95 -12.81 -18.13
CA GLY A 23 -2.86 -11.73 -17.73
C GLY A 23 -2.27 -10.72 -16.74
N GLY A 24 -0.95 -10.73 -16.55
CA GLY A 24 -0.29 -9.74 -15.69
C GLY A 24 -0.22 -8.34 -16.30
N TYR A 25 -0.23 -8.25 -17.64
CA TYR A 25 -0.15 -7.00 -18.40
C TYR A 25 -0.84 -7.17 -19.76
N THR A 26 -1.38 -6.09 -20.32
CA THR A 26 -2.05 -6.08 -21.64
C THR A 26 -1.05 -6.15 -22.79
N SER A 27 0.17 -5.64 -22.59
CA SER A 27 1.23 -5.63 -23.60
C SER A 27 2.63 -5.58 -22.99
N ILE A 28 3.64 -5.94 -23.78
CA ILE A 28 5.06 -5.80 -23.40
C ILE A 28 5.39 -4.34 -23.08
N SER A 29 4.86 -3.38 -23.86
CA SER A 29 5.08 -1.95 -23.61
C SER A 29 4.47 -1.47 -22.30
N GLU A 30 3.42 -2.12 -21.80
CA GLU A 30 2.85 -1.83 -20.48
C GLU A 30 3.74 -2.36 -19.36
N LEU A 31 4.19 -3.61 -19.47
CA LEU A 31 5.17 -4.19 -18.55
C LEU A 31 6.44 -3.32 -18.45
N ILE A 32 7.00 -2.89 -19.58
CA ILE A 32 8.21 -2.06 -19.62
C ILE A 32 7.94 -0.68 -18.97
N ARG A 33 6.78 -0.06 -19.24
CA ARG A 33 6.40 1.21 -18.60
C ARG A 33 6.27 1.07 -17.09
N ASP A 34 5.66 0.00 -16.60
CA ASP A 34 5.52 -0.26 -15.16
C ASP A 34 6.87 -0.53 -14.50
N ALA A 35 7.73 -1.35 -15.13
CA ALA A 35 9.07 -1.62 -14.64
C ALA A 35 9.94 -0.33 -14.59
N LEU A 36 9.87 0.49 -15.62
CA LEU A 36 10.54 1.80 -15.65
C LEU A 36 9.99 2.73 -14.58
N ARG A 37 8.66 2.78 -14.41
CA ARG A 37 8.03 3.58 -13.35
C ARG A 37 8.52 3.15 -11.98
N LYS A 38 8.49 1.85 -11.66
CA LYS A 38 9.03 1.31 -10.39
C LYS A 38 10.50 1.63 -10.19
N LYS A 39 11.29 1.64 -11.27
CA LYS A 39 12.73 1.94 -11.21
C LYS A 39 13.03 3.43 -11.05
N LEU A 40 12.24 4.29 -11.70
CA LEU A 40 12.45 5.73 -11.77
C LEU A 40 11.74 6.50 -10.65
N ASP A 41 10.59 6.01 -10.20
CA ASP A 41 9.79 6.69 -9.18
C ASP A 41 10.54 6.82 -7.86
N GLY A 42 11.64 6.10 -7.64
CA GLY A 42 12.56 6.34 -6.53
C GLY A 42 11.91 6.25 -5.14
N SER A 43 10.61 5.90 -5.08
CA SER A 43 9.92 5.54 -3.87
C SER A 43 10.69 4.36 -3.33
N LYS A 44 11.17 4.51 -2.10
CA LYS A 44 12.01 3.57 -1.40
C LYS A 44 11.23 2.30 -1.17
N ILE A 45 11.15 1.49 -2.21
CA ILE A 45 10.54 0.17 -2.12
C ILE A 45 11.51 -0.63 -1.28
N THR A 46 11.06 -1.06 -0.12
CA THR A 46 11.85 -1.85 0.82
C THR A 46 12.13 -3.22 0.21
N VAL A 47 13.00 -4.02 0.82
CA VAL A 47 13.37 -5.35 0.30
C VAL A 47 12.13 -6.23 0.04
N ASN A 48 11.03 -5.95 0.74
CA ASN A 48 9.77 -6.69 0.68
C ASN A 48 8.77 -6.16 -0.36
N GLY A 49 9.10 -5.13 -1.15
CA GLY A 49 8.18 -4.63 -2.18
C GLY A 49 7.17 -3.59 -1.68
N PHE A 50 7.28 -3.14 -0.43
CA PHE A 50 6.42 -2.10 0.17
C PHE A 50 7.10 -0.74 0.13
N THR A 51 6.34 0.35 0.27
CA THR A 51 6.96 1.63 0.63
C THR A 51 7.42 1.60 2.10
N GLU A 52 8.41 2.41 2.47
CA GLU A 52 8.88 2.51 3.87
C GLU A 52 7.73 2.75 4.86
N GLU A 53 6.72 3.53 4.48
CA GLU A 53 5.57 3.82 5.33
C GLU A 53 4.73 2.56 5.61
N ILE A 54 4.46 1.77 4.58
CA ILE A 54 3.66 0.54 4.69
C ILE A 54 4.44 -0.52 5.46
N GLU A 55 5.73 -0.69 5.18
CA GLU A 55 6.56 -1.64 5.92
C GLU A 55 6.61 -1.28 7.41
N LYS A 56 6.71 0.01 7.74
CA LYS A 56 6.69 0.47 9.12
C LYS A 56 5.34 0.21 9.81
N GLU A 57 4.23 0.42 9.10
CA GLU A 57 2.88 0.15 9.63
C GLU A 57 2.63 -1.35 9.86
N VAL A 58 3.12 -2.21 8.96
CA VAL A 58 3.08 -3.66 9.11
C VAL A 58 3.94 -4.11 10.29
N LEU A 59 5.18 -3.63 10.39
CA LEU A 59 6.08 -3.94 11.51
C LEU A 59 5.52 -3.46 12.86
N TRP A 60 4.86 -2.30 12.88
CA TRP A 60 4.15 -1.81 14.08
C TRP A 60 2.95 -2.69 14.44
N SER A 61 2.23 -3.22 13.47
CA SER A 61 1.10 -4.12 13.70
C SER A 61 1.57 -5.50 14.17
N GLU A 62 2.68 -6.01 13.63
CA GLU A 62 3.30 -7.28 14.04
C GLU A 62 3.97 -7.21 15.41
N ALA A 63 4.48 -6.04 15.82
CA ALA A 63 5.01 -5.82 17.16
C ALA A 63 3.95 -6.02 18.27
N GLY A 64 2.68 -6.16 17.88
CA GLY A 64 1.55 -6.40 18.75
C GLY A 64 1.07 -5.11 19.42
N PRO A 65 -0.20 -5.06 19.83
CA PRO A 65 -0.69 -3.94 20.61
C PRO A 65 0.05 -3.88 21.94
N ASP A 66 0.41 -2.66 22.35
CA ASP A 66 0.84 -2.42 23.72
C ASP A 66 -0.28 -2.94 24.66
N VAL A 67 0.07 -3.60 25.76
CA VAL A 67 -0.91 -4.35 26.60
C VAL A 67 -2.00 -3.43 27.19
N SER A 68 -1.74 -2.12 27.16
CA SER A 68 -2.64 -1.01 27.49
C SER A 68 -3.74 -0.76 26.45
N ASP A 69 -3.51 -1.07 25.16
CA ASP A 69 -4.43 -0.83 24.03
C ASP A 69 -5.34 -2.03 23.72
N VAL A 70 -5.13 -3.15 24.39
CA VAL A 70 -5.99 -4.34 24.24
C VAL A 70 -7.29 -4.12 25.03
N TRP A 71 -8.42 -4.08 24.32
CA TRP A 71 -9.75 -4.07 24.95
C TRP A 71 -9.98 -5.38 25.71
N LYS A 72 -10.20 -5.29 27.02
CA LYS A 72 -10.32 -6.46 27.90
C LYS A 72 -11.76 -6.90 28.10
N SER A 73 -12.72 -6.04 27.74
CA SER A 73 -14.15 -6.30 27.93
C SER A 73 -15.01 -5.58 26.89
N GLU A 74 -16.24 -6.06 26.68
CA GLU A 74 -17.25 -5.35 25.88
C GLU A 74 -17.54 -3.92 26.40
N LYS A 75 -17.31 -3.68 27.70
CA LYS A 75 -17.48 -2.37 28.32
C LYS A 75 -16.47 -1.37 27.76
N ASP A 76 -15.25 -1.81 27.48
CA ASP A 76 -14.18 -0.97 26.92
C ASP A 76 -14.54 -0.54 25.49
N ILE A 77 -15.08 -1.47 24.70
CA ILE A 77 -15.61 -1.21 23.35
C ILE A 77 -16.72 -0.14 23.42
N ARG A 78 -17.71 -0.35 24.31
CA ARG A 78 -18.84 0.60 24.46
C ARG A 78 -18.36 1.98 24.91
N ASN A 79 -17.40 2.05 25.84
CA ASN A 79 -16.84 3.30 26.32
C ASN A 79 -16.08 4.06 25.22
N TYR A 80 -15.29 3.36 24.41
CA TYR A 80 -14.59 3.95 23.27
C TYR A 80 -15.56 4.64 22.31
N PHE A 81 -16.60 3.94 21.86
CA PHE A 81 -17.58 4.51 20.93
C PHE A 81 -18.43 5.62 21.54
N LYS A 82 -18.72 5.56 22.85
CA LYS A 82 -19.41 6.64 23.56
C LYS A 82 -18.57 7.92 23.59
N ASN A 83 -17.27 7.79 23.91
CA ASN A 83 -16.34 8.92 23.95
C ASN A 83 -16.08 9.51 22.56
N LEU A 84 -15.98 8.65 21.53
CA LEU A 84 -15.82 9.08 20.14
C LEU A 84 -17.02 9.91 19.66
N ARG A 85 -18.24 9.47 19.98
CA ARG A 85 -19.48 10.22 19.66
C ARG A 85 -19.54 11.55 20.39
N ALA A 86 -19.17 11.59 21.67
CA ALA A 86 -19.13 12.81 22.46
C ALA A 86 -18.13 13.84 21.90
N LYS A 87 -16.94 13.38 21.49
CA LYS A 87 -15.91 14.25 20.87
C LYS A 87 -16.38 14.86 19.55
N ARG A 88 -17.02 14.06 18.68
CA ARG A 88 -17.59 14.55 17.41
C ARG A 88 -18.72 15.56 17.64
N ALA A 89 -19.57 15.34 18.66
CA ALA A 89 -20.62 16.27 19.01
C ALA A 89 -20.08 17.62 19.52
N LYS A 90 -18.97 17.60 20.29
CA LYS A 90 -18.28 18.81 20.75
C LYS A 90 -17.68 19.60 19.58
N GLN A 91 -16.94 18.93 18.69
CA GLN A 91 -16.37 19.56 17.49
C GLN A 91 -17.45 20.17 16.59
N LYS A 92 -18.58 19.48 16.41
CA LYS A 92 -19.69 20.01 15.61
C LYS A 92 -20.32 21.26 16.24
N LYS A 93 -20.36 21.38 17.58
CA LYS A 93 -20.84 22.58 18.25
C LYS A 93 -19.89 23.76 18.09
N GLU A 94 -18.57 23.53 18.20
CA GLU A 94 -17.55 24.58 18.05
C GLU A 94 -17.46 25.13 16.61
N VAL A 95 -17.84 24.36 15.60
CA VAL A 95 -17.88 24.82 14.18
C VAL A 95 -19.16 25.60 13.85
N LEU A 96 -20.19 25.54 14.70
CA LEU A 96 -21.50 26.19 14.49
C LEU A 96 -21.71 27.45 15.35
N THR A 97 -20.72 27.83 16.16
CA THR A 97 -20.62 29.09 16.92
C THR A 97 -19.47 29.92 16.38
#